data_AF-A0A7X5DGW3-F1
#
_entry.id   AF-A0A7X5DGW3-F1
#
_cell.length_a   1.000
_cell.length_b   1.000
_cell.length_c   1.000
_cell.angle_alpha   90.00
_cell.angle_beta   90.00
_cell.angle_gamma   90.00
#
_symmetry.space_group_name_H-M   'P 1'
#
loop_
_entity.id
_entity.type
_entity.pdbx_description
1 polymer ?
#
loop_
_entity_poly.entity_id
_entity_poly.type
_entity_poly.pdbx_seq_one_letter_code
_entity_poly.pdbx_strand_id
1 'polypeptide(L)'
;TRTFALLVAVAAFGGAVNLATYVSPAYDGNISGLNDAGGAYADMAYGSTAALDRLNEDYHGLQLEEGDLWRYDDAVDHANNANLFNERLGIDFYSSLYSNDVDQFHSDLALNNPSAVYYLGLNGRSSLEALLGVRYFIAPRDDEGTIVPFQFDEVSYRYFNWDVLTTRQSLALAFVQNGMLTRSQWDSLSPVERQSCLMGSVVVEDADLPVLAQSGLAPVSLDPVGAMASLGAPDEVPYEVTSAVDVPTPEDAERAARTGKELDYPQKLAAGEASGYVVRAEDGQGFVVRSGSSRVHLDFDAPANSEVYVVFENLRFTPFSRLDTYTDEEWENASALVRGSVLWDSATSETTQRASVWARGIDRSAWSQGQVYTTDYFMYAGHHDFALNLGVSEEPLTGAVLEFSAAGVYTYDSMTVWAQPMDRFDSAVEELQRQQASDLHYGNGVISGNIDMEEDGLLFLSVSYSDGWSCTVDGHSADVLKADVAFMAVPMAAGAHSFELRYTTPYAFEGAIVSGISLAVLVVLLIRRRRRPR
;
A
#
# COMPACT_ATOMS: atom_id res chain seq x y z
N THR A 1 46.92 -6.69 11.36
CA THR A 1 47.14 -5.87 10.14
C THR A 1 47.20 -6.68 8.85
N ARG A 2 48.07 -7.69 8.70
CA ARG A 2 48.12 -8.51 7.46
C ARG A 2 46.86 -9.34 7.21
N THR A 3 46.25 -9.88 8.26
CA THR A 3 45.01 -10.67 8.18
C THR A 3 43.80 -9.81 7.80
N PHE A 4 43.72 -8.58 8.30
CA PHE A 4 42.65 -7.64 7.96
C PHE A 4 42.72 -7.17 6.51
N ALA A 5 43.92 -6.83 6.01
CA ALA A 5 44.11 -6.49 4.60
C ALA A 5 43.82 -7.68 3.66
N LEU A 6 44.08 -8.91 4.10
CA LEU A 6 43.72 -10.11 3.37
C LEU A 6 42.20 -10.31 3.33
N LEU A 7 41.51 -10.12 4.46
CA LEU A 7 40.05 -10.22 4.54
C LEU A 7 39.36 -9.18 3.66
N VAL A 8 39.81 -7.92 3.68
CA VAL A 8 39.28 -6.86 2.80
C VAL A 8 39.54 -7.17 1.32
N ALA A 9 40.74 -7.66 0.98
CA ALA A 9 41.05 -8.06 -0.40
C ALA A 9 40.23 -9.27 -0.87
N VAL A 10 39.96 -10.24 0.02
CA VAL A 10 39.11 -11.40 -0.28
C VAL A 10 37.65 -10.97 -0.42
N ALA A 11 37.16 -10.05 0.41
CA ALA A 11 35.80 -9.51 0.29
C ALA A 11 35.62 -8.69 -1.00
N ALA A 12 36.57 -7.81 -1.33
CA ALA A 12 36.54 -7.04 -2.57
C ALA A 12 36.67 -7.93 -3.82
N PHE A 13 37.52 -8.96 -3.76
CA PHE A 13 37.65 -9.93 -4.85
C PHE A 13 36.40 -10.80 -4.96
N GLY A 14 35.79 -11.21 -3.85
CA GLY A 14 34.51 -11.92 -3.82
C GLY A 14 33.39 -11.11 -4.43
N GLY A 15 33.28 -9.82 -4.08
CA GLY A 15 32.30 -8.90 -4.67
C GLY A 15 32.51 -8.68 -6.17
N ALA A 16 33.76 -8.47 -6.61
CA ALA A 16 34.10 -8.30 -8.03
C ALA A 16 33.90 -9.58 -8.85
N VAL A 17 34.22 -10.76 -8.29
CA VAL A 17 33.98 -12.05 -8.94
C VAL A 17 32.48 -12.32 -9.02
N ASN A 18 31.72 -12.12 -7.93
CA ASN A 18 30.27 -12.30 -7.95
C ASN A 18 29.61 -11.39 -8.99
N LEU A 19 29.96 -10.10 -9.01
CA LEU A 19 29.49 -9.15 -10.01
C LEU A 19 29.87 -9.63 -11.41
N ALA A 20 31.14 -9.99 -11.64
CA ALA A 20 31.59 -10.49 -12.93
C ALA A 20 30.85 -11.78 -13.36
N THR A 21 30.60 -12.74 -12.48
CA THR A 21 29.78 -13.92 -12.81
C THR A 21 28.32 -13.58 -13.06
N TYR A 22 27.79 -12.55 -12.41
CA TYR A 22 26.39 -12.15 -12.56
C TYR A 22 26.12 -11.46 -13.92
N VAL A 23 27.08 -10.66 -14.42
CA VAL A 23 26.95 -9.90 -15.69
C VAL A 23 27.80 -10.40 -16.86
N SER A 24 28.71 -11.37 -16.69
CA SER A 24 29.63 -11.80 -17.76
C SER A 24 28.96 -12.73 -18.80
N PRO A 25 29.02 -12.39 -20.10
CA PRO A 25 28.56 -13.26 -21.19
C PRO A 25 29.32 -14.58 -21.32
N ALA A 26 30.55 -14.67 -20.78
CA ALA A 26 31.40 -15.86 -20.91
C ALA A 26 31.01 -17.03 -19.99
N TYR A 27 30.04 -16.84 -19.08
CA TYR A 27 29.63 -17.84 -18.08
C TYR A 27 28.14 -18.21 -18.16
N ASP A 28 27.42 -17.80 -19.21
CA ASP A 28 25.94 -17.77 -19.20
C ASP A 28 25.45 -17.14 -17.89
N GLY A 29 25.87 -15.89 -17.62
CA GLY A 29 25.50 -15.19 -16.39
C GLY A 29 23.99 -15.31 -16.13
N ASN A 30 23.57 -15.39 -14.86
CA ASN A 30 22.17 -15.66 -14.50
C ASN A 30 21.16 -14.77 -15.25
N ILE A 31 21.55 -13.58 -15.68
CA ILE A 31 20.76 -12.66 -16.52
C ILE A 31 20.47 -13.23 -17.92
N SER A 32 21.44 -13.86 -18.61
CA SER A 32 21.20 -14.46 -19.93
C SER A 32 20.39 -15.75 -19.83
N GLY A 33 20.60 -16.54 -18.77
CA GLY A 33 19.77 -17.71 -18.45
C GLY A 33 18.33 -17.34 -18.07
N LEU A 34 18.12 -16.20 -17.39
CA LEU A 34 16.79 -15.61 -17.12
C LEU A 34 16.10 -15.12 -18.41
N ASN A 35 16.86 -14.57 -19.36
CA ASN A 35 16.34 -14.18 -20.68
C ASN A 35 15.90 -15.40 -21.52
N ASP A 36 16.70 -16.46 -21.57
CA ASP A 36 16.39 -17.65 -22.38
C ASP A 36 15.33 -18.56 -21.72
N ALA A 37 15.25 -18.59 -20.39
CA ALA A 37 14.15 -19.22 -19.64
C ALA A 37 12.88 -18.34 -19.60
N GLY A 38 12.98 -17.09 -20.07
CA GLY A 38 11.96 -16.05 -20.00
C GLY A 38 10.67 -16.33 -20.75
N GLY A 39 10.57 -17.39 -21.56
CA GLY A 39 9.33 -17.74 -22.26
C GLY A 39 8.16 -18.08 -21.31
N ALA A 40 8.42 -18.83 -20.23
CA ALA A 40 7.36 -19.21 -19.28
C ALA A 40 6.97 -18.08 -18.32
N TYR A 41 7.93 -17.22 -17.95
CA TYR A 41 7.65 -16.03 -17.15
C TYR A 41 6.99 -14.94 -17.99
N ALA A 42 7.34 -14.79 -19.27
CA ALA A 42 6.63 -13.93 -20.19
C ALA A 42 5.16 -14.40 -20.33
N ASP A 43 4.90 -15.68 -20.59
CA ASP A 43 3.52 -16.21 -20.67
C ASP A 43 2.72 -16.05 -19.36
N MET A 44 3.38 -16.03 -18.18
CA MET A 44 2.75 -15.73 -16.88
C MET A 44 2.61 -14.22 -16.60
N ALA A 45 3.54 -13.40 -17.07
CA ALA A 45 3.54 -11.94 -16.95
C ALA A 45 2.63 -11.27 -17.98
N TYR A 46 2.24 -11.98 -19.06
CA TYR A 46 1.20 -11.62 -20.02
C TYR A 46 -0.23 -11.86 -19.46
N GLY A 47 -0.40 -11.80 -18.14
CA GLY A 47 -1.70 -11.83 -17.50
C GLY A 47 -2.53 -10.59 -17.84
N SER A 48 -3.10 -9.95 -16.82
CA SER A 48 -3.92 -8.74 -16.98
C SER A 48 -3.24 -7.63 -17.77
N THR A 49 -1.94 -7.44 -17.58
CA THR A 49 -1.15 -6.40 -18.27
C THR A 49 -1.09 -6.60 -19.79
N ALA A 50 -1.23 -7.83 -20.30
CA ALA A 50 -1.38 -8.07 -21.74
C ALA A 50 -2.65 -7.41 -22.30
N ALA A 51 -3.68 -7.18 -21.47
CA ALA A 51 -4.86 -6.42 -21.89
C ALA A 51 -4.49 -4.98 -22.27
N LEU A 52 -3.52 -4.36 -21.58
CA LEU A 52 -3.02 -3.02 -21.90
C LEU A 52 -2.16 -3.03 -23.16
N ASP A 53 -1.33 -4.05 -23.36
CA ASP A 53 -0.52 -4.18 -24.57
C ASP A 53 -1.40 -4.43 -25.81
N ARG A 54 -2.45 -5.25 -25.68
CA ARG A 54 -3.41 -5.51 -26.76
C ARG A 54 -4.33 -4.33 -27.05
N LEU A 55 -4.73 -3.58 -26.02
CA LEU A 55 -5.39 -2.29 -26.20
C LEU A 55 -4.54 -1.37 -27.10
N ASN A 56 -3.22 -1.36 -26.88
CA ASN A 56 -2.27 -0.55 -27.66
C ASN A 56 -2.04 -1.10 -29.08
N GLU A 57 -2.02 -2.42 -29.27
CA GLU A 57 -1.80 -3.07 -30.58
C GLU A 57 -3.03 -3.02 -31.51
N ASP A 58 -4.24 -3.27 -30.99
CA ASP A 58 -5.46 -3.41 -31.80
C ASP A 58 -6.07 -2.05 -32.19
N TYR A 59 -5.76 -0.99 -31.44
CA TYR A 59 -6.15 0.38 -31.77
C TYR A 59 -4.95 1.19 -32.27
N HIS A 60 -4.71 1.15 -33.58
CA HIS A 60 -3.88 2.14 -34.31
C HIS A 60 -4.46 3.58 -34.19
N GLY A 61 -4.55 4.14 -32.99
CA GLY A 61 -5.17 5.45 -32.75
C GLY A 61 -5.55 5.79 -31.30
N LEU A 62 -5.58 4.82 -30.37
CA LEU A 62 -5.28 5.13 -28.96
C LEU A 62 -3.78 4.93 -28.83
N GLN A 63 -3.00 5.91 -29.29
CA GLN A 63 -1.67 6.00 -28.72
C GLN A 63 -1.93 6.18 -27.22
N LEU A 64 -1.56 5.22 -26.37
CA LEU A 64 -0.91 5.60 -25.13
C LEU A 64 0.19 6.54 -25.63
N GLU A 65 -0.01 7.86 -25.56
CA GLU A 65 0.84 8.79 -26.31
C GLU A 65 2.29 8.44 -25.97
N GLU A 66 3.18 8.44 -26.96
CA GLU A 66 4.60 8.20 -26.70
C GLU A 66 5.10 9.36 -25.81
N GLY A 67 5.04 9.20 -24.48
CA GLY A 67 5.16 10.28 -23.50
C GLY A 67 4.04 10.39 -22.44
N ASP A 68 2.96 9.61 -22.53
CA ASP A 68 1.87 9.61 -21.56
C ASP A 68 2.32 8.96 -20.23
N LEU A 69 2.29 9.75 -19.15
CA LEU A 69 2.75 9.40 -17.81
C LEU A 69 1.67 8.72 -16.94
N TRP A 70 0.63 8.17 -17.57
CA TRP A 70 -0.51 7.58 -16.87
C TRP A 70 -0.18 6.23 -16.27
N ARG A 71 -0.78 5.96 -15.11
CA ARG A 71 -0.65 4.69 -14.40
C ARG A 71 -1.84 3.79 -14.64
N TYR A 72 -1.65 2.51 -14.33
CA TYR A 72 -2.75 1.57 -14.17
C TYR A 72 -2.74 0.96 -12.76
N ASP A 73 -3.92 0.53 -12.32
CA ASP A 73 -4.10 -0.37 -11.17
C ASP A 73 -5.01 -1.53 -11.62
N ASP A 74 -5.10 -2.58 -10.84
CA ASP A 74 -5.95 -3.72 -11.15
C ASP A 74 -6.46 -4.50 -9.94
N ALA A 75 -7.57 -5.20 -10.15
CA ALA A 75 -8.20 -6.08 -9.16
C ALA A 75 -8.04 -7.56 -9.53
N VAL A 76 -6.95 -7.93 -10.18
CA VAL A 76 -6.73 -9.27 -10.74
C VAL A 76 -5.39 -9.82 -10.30
N ASP A 77 -5.31 -11.14 -10.12
CA ASP A 77 -4.03 -11.78 -9.82
C ASP A 77 -3.08 -11.64 -11.02
N HIS A 78 -1.96 -10.96 -10.80
CA HIS A 78 -0.88 -10.83 -11.78
C HIS A 78 0.47 -11.22 -11.17
N ALA A 79 1.46 -11.45 -12.03
CA ALA A 79 2.81 -11.76 -11.57
C ALA A 79 3.46 -10.52 -10.93
N ASN A 80 4.10 -10.68 -9.77
CA ASN A 80 4.86 -9.59 -9.13
C ASN A 80 5.77 -8.86 -10.13
N ASN A 81 5.73 -7.52 -10.13
CA ASN A 81 6.48 -6.64 -11.04
C ASN A 81 6.12 -6.82 -12.53
N ALA A 82 4.89 -7.26 -12.85
CA ALA A 82 4.42 -7.33 -14.23
C ALA A 82 4.46 -5.95 -14.91
N ASN A 83 4.20 -4.87 -14.17
CA ASN A 83 4.36 -3.49 -14.63
C ASN A 83 5.79 -3.19 -15.14
N LEU A 84 6.82 -3.53 -14.36
CA LEU A 84 8.22 -3.30 -14.70
C LEU A 84 8.65 -4.13 -15.92
N PHE A 85 8.19 -5.37 -16.02
CA PHE A 85 8.50 -6.24 -17.15
C PHE A 85 7.89 -5.75 -18.45
N ASN A 86 6.67 -5.19 -18.39
CA ASN A 86 5.94 -4.69 -19.56
C ASN A 86 6.20 -3.19 -19.82
N GLU A 87 7.15 -2.57 -19.11
CA GLU A 87 7.48 -1.14 -19.23
C GLU A 87 6.25 -0.22 -19.05
N ARG A 88 5.36 -0.59 -18.13
CA ARG A 88 4.15 0.16 -17.76
C ARG A 88 4.31 0.79 -16.38
N LEU A 89 3.75 1.99 -16.21
CA LEU A 89 3.66 2.62 -14.90
C LEU A 89 2.47 2.01 -14.14
N GLY A 90 2.73 1.24 -13.08
CA GLY A 90 1.70 0.64 -12.23
C GLY A 90 1.73 1.19 -10.79
N ILE A 91 0.77 0.76 -9.97
CA ILE A 91 0.72 1.01 -8.51
C ILE A 91 1.02 -0.25 -7.68
N ASP A 92 1.60 -1.26 -8.32
CA ASP A 92 2.09 -2.48 -7.66
C ASP A 92 3.62 -2.54 -7.68
N PHE A 93 4.20 -3.14 -6.65
CA PHE A 93 5.65 -3.38 -6.65
C PHE A 93 6.04 -4.50 -5.70
N TYR A 94 7.06 -5.28 -6.06
CA TYR A 94 7.67 -6.31 -5.21
C TYR A 94 9.20 -6.17 -5.24
N SER A 95 9.80 -5.80 -4.11
CA SER A 95 11.24 -5.80 -3.94
C SER A 95 11.59 -5.73 -2.45
N SER A 96 12.72 -6.33 -2.07
CA SER A 96 13.30 -6.08 -0.74
C SER A 96 14.09 -4.76 -0.68
N LEU A 97 14.10 -3.97 -1.77
CA LEU A 97 14.83 -2.72 -1.91
C LEU A 97 13.90 -1.65 -2.53
N TYR A 98 13.18 -0.90 -1.69
CA TYR A 98 12.45 0.33 -2.06
C TYR A 98 12.40 1.31 -0.89
N SER A 99 11.77 2.47 -1.11
CA SER A 99 11.67 3.52 -0.11
C SER A 99 10.70 3.14 1.00
N ASN A 100 11.18 3.19 2.26
CA ASN A 100 10.32 3.05 3.45
C ASN A 100 9.22 4.13 3.51
N ASP A 101 9.42 5.28 2.85
CA ASP A 101 8.41 6.33 2.83
C ASP A 101 7.14 5.87 2.11
N VAL A 102 7.26 4.99 1.10
CA VAL A 102 6.10 4.39 0.41
C VAL A 102 5.34 3.45 1.35
N ASP A 103 6.03 2.67 2.17
CA ASP A 103 5.37 1.84 3.20
C ASP A 103 4.68 2.70 4.26
N GLN A 104 5.31 3.82 4.65
CA GLN A 104 4.71 4.76 5.58
C GLN A 104 3.46 5.41 4.98
N PHE A 105 3.46 5.77 3.69
CA PHE A 105 2.27 6.27 3.00
C PHE A 105 1.12 5.26 3.03
N HIS A 106 1.40 3.99 2.72
CA HIS A 106 0.38 2.94 2.79
C HIS A 106 -0.13 2.72 4.22
N SER A 107 0.78 2.76 5.21
CA SER A 107 0.44 2.61 6.62
C SER A 107 -0.41 3.76 7.13
N ASP A 108 -0.04 5.00 6.83
CA ASP A 108 -0.73 6.21 7.28
C ASP A 108 -2.16 6.27 6.74
N LEU A 109 -2.39 5.72 5.53
CA LEU A 109 -3.69 5.62 4.89
C LEU A 109 -4.45 4.32 5.22
N ALA A 110 -3.88 3.44 6.05
CA ALA A 110 -4.45 2.14 6.40
C ALA A 110 -4.82 1.29 5.17
N LEU A 111 -3.95 1.30 4.14
CA LEU A 111 -4.05 0.39 3.00
C LEU A 111 -3.72 -1.04 3.45
N ASN A 112 -4.43 -2.02 2.91
CA ASN A 112 -4.22 -3.44 3.19
C ASN A 112 -2.94 -3.94 2.51
N ASN A 113 -1.81 -3.65 3.15
CA ASN A 113 -0.53 -4.18 2.76
C ASN A 113 0.27 -4.61 3.99
N PRO A 114 0.17 -5.87 4.44
CA PRO A 114 0.74 -6.29 5.72
C PRO A 114 2.26 -6.62 5.67
N SER A 115 2.91 -6.44 4.52
CA SER A 115 4.28 -6.88 4.24
C SER A 115 5.17 -5.72 3.78
N ALA A 116 6.42 -5.69 4.23
CA ALA A 116 7.42 -4.67 3.86
C ALA A 116 8.30 -5.09 2.66
N VAL A 117 7.79 -5.97 1.79
CA VAL A 117 8.52 -6.44 0.59
C VAL A 117 7.72 -6.24 -0.70
N TYR A 118 6.47 -5.83 -0.59
CA TYR A 118 5.61 -5.51 -1.72
C TYR A 118 4.46 -4.62 -1.25
N TYR A 119 3.82 -3.93 -2.20
CA TYR A 119 2.49 -3.35 -2.04
C TYR A 119 1.69 -3.65 -3.32
N LEU A 120 0.36 -3.73 -3.18
CA LEU A 120 -0.55 -4.14 -4.25
C LEU A 120 -1.70 -3.14 -4.37
N GLY A 121 -1.54 -2.19 -5.28
CA GLY A 121 -2.59 -1.24 -5.64
C GLY A 121 -3.03 -0.32 -4.51
N LEU A 122 -4.15 0.35 -4.71
CA LEU A 122 -4.71 1.34 -3.77
C LEU A 122 -5.99 0.87 -3.09
N ASN A 123 -6.28 -0.44 -3.17
CA ASN A 123 -7.48 -1.10 -2.65
C ASN A 123 -8.79 -0.46 -3.14
N GLY A 124 -8.77 0.01 -4.39
CA GLY A 124 -9.93 0.57 -5.08
C GLY A 124 -10.38 1.93 -4.54
N ARG A 125 -9.47 2.75 -3.98
CA ARG A 125 -9.80 4.04 -3.34
C ARG A 125 -9.82 5.18 -4.34
N SER A 126 -11.02 5.60 -4.73
CA SER A 126 -11.25 6.56 -5.82
C SER A 126 -10.37 7.82 -5.76
N SER A 127 -10.19 8.42 -4.58
CA SER A 127 -9.36 9.62 -4.38
C SER A 127 -7.86 9.36 -4.63
N LEU A 128 -7.33 8.23 -4.17
CA LEU A 128 -5.92 7.89 -4.34
C LEU A 128 -5.60 7.53 -5.79
N GLU A 129 -6.50 6.79 -6.45
CA GLU A 129 -6.40 6.44 -7.87
C GLU A 129 -6.27 7.72 -8.72
N ALA A 130 -7.10 8.73 -8.45
CA ALA A 130 -7.05 10.01 -9.15
C ALA A 130 -5.74 10.77 -8.87
N LEU A 131 -5.35 10.92 -7.59
CA LEU A 131 -4.14 11.61 -7.14
C LEU A 131 -2.85 11.02 -7.71
N LEU A 132 -2.80 9.70 -7.82
CA LEU A 132 -1.64 8.98 -8.35
C LEU A 132 -1.74 8.75 -9.86
N GLY A 133 -2.64 9.44 -10.55
CA GLY A 133 -2.70 9.46 -12.02
C GLY A 133 -3.04 8.10 -12.63
N VAL A 134 -3.82 7.28 -11.92
CA VAL A 134 -4.33 6.02 -12.43
C VAL A 134 -5.45 6.30 -13.42
N ARG A 135 -5.20 5.95 -14.69
CA ARG A 135 -6.12 6.21 -15.81
C ARG A 135 -6.77 4.94 -16.33
N TYR A 136 -6.19 3.78 -16.02
CA TYR A 136 -6.66 2.47 -16.42
C TYR A 136 -6.84 1.59 -15.18
N PHE A 137 -7.99 0.94 -15.07
CA PHE A 137 -8.26 -0.05 -14.04
C PHE A 137 -8.63 -1.37 -14.71
N ILE A 138 -7.97 -2.47 -14.35
CA ILE A 138 -8.27 -3.79 -14.94
C ILE A 138 -9.07 -4.62 -13.93
N ALA A 139 -10.26 -5.06 -14.33
CA ALA A 139 -11.14 -5.87 -13.49
C ALA A 139 -11.50 -7.20 -14.17
N PRO A 140 -11.80 -8.27 -13.41
CA PRO A 140 -12.42 -9.46 -13.97
C PRO A 140 -13.75 -9.12 -14.64
N ARG A 141 -13.97 -9.67 -15.84
CA ARG A 141 -15.20 -9.46 -16.60
C ARG A 141 -16.35 -10.24 -15.97
N ASP A 142 -17.52 -9.59 -15.96
CA ASP A 142 -18.77 -10.16 -15.44
C ASP A 142 -18.66 -10.56 -13.95
N ASP A 143 -17.76 -9.92 -13.20
CA ASP A 143 -17.56 -10.14 -11.76
C ASP A 143 -18.12 -8.99 -10.93
N GLU A 144 -19.24 -9.26 -10.27
CA GLU A 144 -19.82 -8.35 -9.28
C GLU A 144 -19.05 -8.38 -7.94
N GLY A 145 -18.07 -9.28 -7.80
CA GLY A 145 -17.20 -9.44 -6.62
C GLY A 145 -16.06 -8.43 -6.52
N THR A 146 -15.85 -7.61 -7.55
CA THR A 146 -14.76 -6.65 -7.63
C THR A 146 -15.20 -5.24 -7.22
N ILE A 147 -14.41 -4.60 -6.37
CA ILE A 147 -14.56 -3.17 -6.07
C ILE A 147 -13.89 -2.38 -7.19
N VAL A 148 -14.71 -1.70 -7.99
CA VAL A 148 -14.25 -0.77 -9.02
C VAL A 148 -14.32 0.65 -8.45
N PRO A 149 -13.25 1.46 -8.49
CA PRO A 149 -13.30 2.84 -8.03
C PRO A 149 -14.31 3.68 -8.82
N PHE A 150 -14.90 4.67 -8.15
CA PHE A 150 -16.04 5.45 -8.64
C PHE A 150 -15.89 5.97 -10.07
N GLN A 151 -14.70 6.45 -10.42
CA GLN A 151 -14.43 7.12 -11.67
C GLN A 151 -14.22 6.22 -12.88
N PHE A 152 -14.25 4.90 -12.70
CA PHE A 152 -14.02 3.91 -13.75
C PHE A 152 -15.36 3.30 -14.20
N ASP A 153 -16.14 4.08 -14.96
CA ASP A 153 -17.46 3.70 -15.46
C ASP A 153 -17.47 3.30 -16.96
N GLU A 154 -16.37 3.53 -17.68
CA GLU A 154 -16.23 3.24 -19.10
C GLU A 154 -15.32 2.03 -19.37
N VAL A 155 -15.89 0.95 -19.91
CA VAL A 155 -15.10 -0.18 -20.44
C VAL A 155 -14.51 0.20 -21.80
N SER A 156 -13.22 0.51 -21.82
CA SER A 156 -12.47 0.90 -23.02
C SER A 156 -12.06 -0.29 -23.89
N TYR A 157 -11.77 -1.45 -23.27
CA TYR A 157 -11.33 -2.66 -23.96
C TYR A 157 -11.71 -3.91 -23.19
N ARG A 158 -11.85 -5.03 -23.91
CA ARG A 158 -12.12 -6.35 -23.33
C ARG A 158 -11.07 -7.33 -23.81
N TYR A 159 -10.39 -7.97 -22.87
CA TYR A 159 -9.37 -8.97 -23.17
C TYR A 159 -9.61 -10.23 -22.35
N PHE A 160 -9.84 -11.35 -23.03
CA PHE A 160 -10.08 -12.65 -22.40
C PHE A 160 -11.22 -12.62 -21.36
N ASN A 161 -10.90 -12.63 -20.07
CA ASN A 161 -11.82 -12.58 -18.94
C ASN A 161 -11.66 -11.29 -18.12
N TRP A 162 -11.12 -10.23 -18.72
CA TRP A 162 -10.91 -8.94 -18.07
C TRP A 162 -11.48 -7.80 -18.91
N ASP A 163 -11.97 -6.78 -18.21
CA ASP A 163 -12.36 -5.50 -18.76
C ASP A 163 -11.32 -4.45 -18.35
N VAL A 164 -10.88 -3.64 -19.31
CA VAL A 164 -10.01 -2.48 -19.08
C VAL A 164 -10.91 -1.25 -19.01
N LEU A 165 -11.09 -0.74 -17.80
CA LEU A 165 -11.85 0.47 -17.54
C LEU A 165 -10.94 1.69 -17.66
N THR A 166 -11.47 2.80 -18.17
CA THR A 166 -10.74 4.06 -18.28
C THR A 166 -11.50 5.18 -17.61
N THR A 167 -10.77 6.21 -17.20
CA THR A 167 -11.33 7.41 -16.60
C THR A 167 -10.73 8.67 -17.22
N ARG A 168 -11.44 9.78 -17.08
CA ARG A 168 -10.89 11.13 -17.33
C ARG A 168 -10.51 11.83 -16.04
N GLN A 169 -10.92 11.31 -14.89
CA GLN A 169 -10.67 11.84 -13.57
C GLN A 169 -9.35 11.31 -13.01
N SER A 170 -8.26 11.54 -13.76
CA SER A 170 -6.89 11.19 -13.37
C SER A 170 -6.00 12.43 -13.46
N LEU A 171 -5.07 12.59 -12.52
CA LEU A 171 -4.15 13.73 -12.51
C LEU A 171 -2.83 13.42 -13.20
N ALA A 172 -2.26 14.42 -13.88
CA ALA A 172 -0.91 14.30 -14.42
C ALA A 172 0.11 14.04 -13.30
N LEU A 173 1.32 13.60 -13.67
CA LEU A 173 2.40 13.32 -12.72
C LEU A 173 2.72 14.51 -11.81
N ALA A 174 2.54 15.73 -12.31
CA ALA A 174 2.79 16.97 -11.59
C ALA A 174 1.62 17.95 -11.75
N PHE A 175 1.17 18.54 -10.65
CA PHE A 175 0.06 19.50 -10.60
C PHE A 175 0.17 20.43 -9.39
N VAL A 176 -0.56 21.54 -9.42
CA VAL A 176 -0.55 22.54 -8.36
C VAL A 176 -1.48 22.13 -7.21
N GLN A 177 -0.98 22.32 -6.00
CA GLN A 177 -1.72 22.23 -4.76
C GLN A 177 -1.45 23.48 -3.92
N ASN A 178 -2.51 24.14 -3.46
CA ASN A 178 -2.42 25.40 -2.71
C ASN A 178 -2.58 25.20 -1.20
N GLY A 179 -3.31 24.17 -0.79
CA GLY A 179 -3.41 23.78 0.60
C GLY A 179 -2.14 23.06 1.07
N MET A 180 -1.76 23.28 2.32
CA MET A 180 -0.73 22.46 2.97
C MET A 180 -1.11 22.10 4.40
N LEU A 181 -0.69 20.91 4.82
CA LEU A 181 -0.73 20.43 6.19
C LEU A 181 0.69 20.10 6.66
N THR A 182 0.97 20.31 7.94
CA THR A 182 2.22 19.84 8.54
C THR A 182 2.15 18.34 8.86
N ARG A 183 3.30 17.70 8.99
CA ARG A 183 3.40 16.32 9.47
C ARG A 183 2.70 16.13 10.82
N SER A 184 2.88 17.05 11.77
CA SER A 184 2.20 17.04 13.05
C SER A 184 0.67 17.11 12.95
N GLN A 185 0.14 17.87 11.99
CA GLN A 185 -1.30 17.94 11.71
C GLN A 185 -1.80 16.63 11.10
N TRP A 186 -1.08 16.08 10.11
CA TRP A 186 -1.38 14.79 9.48
C TRP A 186 -1.41 13.63 10.48
N ASP A 187 -0.44 13.59 11.40
CA ASP A 187 -0.35 12.55 12.42
C ASP A 187 -1.52 12.59 13.42
N SER A 188 -2.22 13.74 13.53
CA SER A 188 -3.40 13.90 14.39
C SER A 188 -4.72 13.44 13.76
N LEU A 189 -4.72 13.16 12.45
CA LEU A 189 -5.90 12.72 11.69
C LEU A 189 -5.99 11.18 11.70
N SER A 190 -7.21 10.66 11.65
CA SER A 190 -7.50 9.25 11.37
C SER A 190 -7.14 8.87 9.92
N PRO A 191 -6.98 7.58 9.60
CA PRO A 191 -6.62 7.15 8.24
C PRO A 191 -7.56 7.62 7.12
N VAL A 192 -8.86 7.81 7.41
CA VAL A 192 -9.84 8.28 6.40
C VAL A 192 -9.84 9.81 6.26
N GLU A 193 -9.68 10.55 7.36
CA GLU A 193 -9.48 12.00 7.31
C GLU A 193 -8.23 12.35 6.50
N ARG A 194 -7.16 11.57 6.67
CA ARG A 194 -5.92 11.66 5.88
C ARG A 194 -6.19 11.57 4.39
N GLN A 195 -6.89 10.52 3.95
CA GLN A 195 -7.27 10.36 2.53
C GLN A 195 -8.05 11.57 2.00
N SER A 196 -9.03 12.05 2.77
CA SER A 196 -9.89 13.16 2.35
C SER A 196 -9.10 14.46 2.17
N CYS A 197 -8.09 14.69 3.01
CA CYS A 197 -7.25 15.88 2.95
C CYS A 197 -6.36 15.94 1.71
N LEU A 198 -5.87 14.79 1.20
CA LEU A 198 -4.92 14.76 0.08
C LEU A 198 -5.47 15.35 -1.23
N MET A 199 -6.80 15.37 -1.40
CA MET A 199 -7.45 15.99 -2.57
C MET A 199 -7.37 17.52 -2.58
N GLY A 200 -7.03 18.17 -1.45
CA GLY A 200 -7.00 19.63 -1.35
C GLY A 200 -5.81 20.18 -0.57
N SER A 201 -4.92 19.34 -0.05
CA SER A 201 -3.71 19.79 0.63
C SER A 201 -2.57 18.80 0.48
N VAL A 202 -1.35 19.33 0.40
CA VAL A 202 -0.10 18.57 0.48
C VAL A 202 0.39 18.53 1.92
N VAL A 203 0.80 17.35 2.40
CA VAL A 203 1.45 17.16 3.69
C VAL A 203 2.94 17.43 3.54
N VAL A 204 3.49 18.33 4.35
CA VAL A 204 4.92 18.68 4.37
C VAL A 204 5.53 18.42 5.74
N GLU A 205 6.83 18.14 5.77
CA GLU A 205 7.54 17.93 7.04
C GLU A 205 7.64 19.23 7.85
N ASP A 206 7.45 19.13 9.17
CA ASP A 206 7.56 20.29 10.08
C ASP A 206 8.92 21.01 9.97
N ALA A 207 9.97 20.27 9.60
CA ALA A 207 11.32 20.79 9.40
C ALA A 207 11.43 21.75 8.20
N ASP A 208 10.52 21.66 7.23
CA ASP A 208 10.55 22.42 5.97
C ASP A 208 9.75 23.73 6.06
N LEU A 209 9.07 23.98 7.18
CA LEU A 209 8.35 25.24 7.45
C LEU A 209 9.18 26.52 7.23
N PRO A 210 10.48 26.59 7.59
CA PRO A 210 11.29 27.77 7.30
C PRO A 210 11.52 28.00 5.80
N VAL A 211 11.54 26.95 4.98
CA VAL A 211 11.65 27.06 3.51
C VAL A 211 10.33 27.60 2.95
N LEU A 212 9.22 27.01 3.37
CA LEU A 212 7.87 27.42 2.94
C LEU A 212 7.56 28.88 3.31
N ALA A 213 7.94 29.32 4.51
CA ALA A 213 7.75 30.69 4.96
C ALA A 213 8.56 31.71 4.13
N GLN A 214 9.73 31.32 3.59
CA GLN A 214 10.49 32.17 2.67
C GLN A 214 9.78 32.34 1.32
N SER A 215 9.02 31.33 0.91
CA SER A 215 8.17 31.33 -0.28
C SER A 215 6.78 31.91 -0.05
N GLY A 216 6.49 32.48 1.12
CA GLY A 216 5.19 33.10 1.43
C GLY A 216 4.05 32.12 1.72
N LEU A 217 4.36 30.83 1.82
CA LEU A 217 3.37 29.77 2.04
C LEU A 217 3.24 29.44 3.53
N ALA A 218 2.04 29.06 3.96
CA ALA A 218 1.76 28.69 5.35
C ALA A 218 0.74 27.54 5.47
N PRO A 219 0.84 26.70 6.50
CA PRO A 219 -0.14 25.66 6.78
C PRO A 219 -1.55 26.18 6.96
N VAL A 220 -2.52 25.41 6.47
CA VAL A 220 -3.93 25.67 6.71
C VAL A 220 -4.21 25.46 8.21
N SER A 221 -5.02 26.34 8.79
CA SER A 221 -5.51 26.15 10.16
C SER A 221 -6.53 25.02 10.17
N LEU A 222 -6.18 23.88 10.78
CA LEU A 222 -7.15 22.82 11.05
C LEU A 222 -8.13 23.30 12.12
N ASP A 223 -9.33 23.72 11.72
CA ASP A 223 -10.48 23.70 12.61
C ASP A 223 -11.14 22.32 12.43
N PRO A 224 -11.22 21.44 13.45
CA PRO A 224 -11.53 20.01 13.29
C PRO A 224 -12.90 19.71 12.65
N VAL A 225 -13.78 20.71 12.57
CA VAL A 225 -15.09 20.61 11.92
C VAL A 225 -15.16 21.47 10.64
N GLY A 226 -14.25 22.45 10.52
CA GLY A 226 -14.18 23.38 9.40
C GLY A 226 -13.35 22.89 8.22
N ALA A 227 -12.29 22.10 8.46
CA ALA A 227 -11.45 21.53 7.40
C ALA A 227 -12.25 20.54 6.55
N MET A 228 -12.91 19.55 7.17
CA MET A 228 -13.81 18.60 6.50
C MET A 228 -14.96 19.32 5.75
N ALA A 229 -15.61 20.31 6.38
CA ALA A 229 -16.69 21.08 5.74
C ALA A 229 -16.21 22.01 4.60
N SER A 230 -14.98 22.53 4.67
CA SER A 230 -14.35 23.35 3.61
C SER A 230 -13.81 22.50 2.45
N LEU A 231 -13.53 21.23 2.71
CA LEU A 231 -13.11 20.20 1.75
C LEU A 231 -14.31 19.42 1.17
N GLY A 232 -15.54 19.78 1.54
CA GLY A 232 -16.76 19.18 1.00
C GLY A 232 -17.15 17.82 1.58
N ALA A 233 -16.51 17.39 2.68
CA ALA A 233 -16.91 16.18 3.40
C ALA A 233 -18.19 16.45 4.24
N PRO A 234 -19.20 15.57 4.17
CA PRO A 234 -20.45 15.72 4.90
C PRO A 234 -20.29 15.35 6.37
N ASP A 235 -21.27 15.78 7.16
CA ASP A 235 -21.37 15.55 8.61
C ASP A 235 -21.04 14.09 8.98
N GLU A 236 -19.82 13.89 9.48
CA GLU A 236 -19.27 12.60 9.88
C GLU A 236 -19.95 12.13 11.17
N VAL A 237 -20.70 11.04 11.06
CA VAL A 237 -21.30 10.39 12.23
C VAL A 237 -20.62 9.04 12.41
N PRO A 238 -19.79 8.83 13.45
CA PRO A 238 -19.40 7.48 13.82
C PRO A 238 -20.67 6.70 14.18
N TYR A 239 -20.98 5.66 13.42
CA TYR A 239 -22.10 4.77 13.74
C TYR A 239 -21.65 3.78 14.83
N GLU A 240 -22.31 3.81 15.99
CA GLU A 240 -22.18 2.74 16.98
C GLU A 240 -22.72 1.43 16.38
N VAL A 241 -21.92 0.37 16.44
CA VAL A 241 -22.37 -0.99 16.10
C VAL A 241 -23.44 -1.42 17.10
N THR A 242 -24.71 -1.32 16.70
CA THR A 242 -25.87 -1.55 17.56
C THR A 242 -26.12 -3.03 17.87
N SER A 243 -25.67 -3.94 17.01
CA SER A 243 -25.75 -5.38 17.23
C SER A 243 -24.65 -6.11 16.46
N ALA A 244 -24.11 -7.18 17.05
CA ALA A 244 -23.23 -8.13 16.39
C ALA A 244 -23.88 -9.50 16.52
N VAL A 245 -24.67 -9.89 15.51
CA VAL A 245 -25.34 -11.20 15.50
C VAL A 245 -24.44 -12.20 14.81
N ASP A 246 -24.03 -13.23 15.55
CA ASP A 246 -23.38 -14.40 14.98
C ASP A 246 -24.40 -15.20 14.15
N VAL A 247 -24.13 -15.36 12.86
CA VAL A 247 -24.96 -16.17 11.96
C VAL A 247 -24.11 -17.33 11.44
N PRO A 248 -24.26 -18.54 11.99
CA PRO A 248 -23.52 -19.71 11.52
C PRO A 248 -23.84 -20.01 10.04
N THR A 249 -22.82 -20.32 9.24
CA THR A 249 -23.09 -20.90 7.92
C THR A 249 -23.59 -22.36 8.07
N PRO A 250 -24.31 -22.92 7.08
CA PRO A 250 -24.68 -24.34 7.09
C PRO A 250 -23.47 -25.28 7.21
N GLU A 251 -22.31 -24.89 6.68
CA GLU A 251 -21.06 -25.66 6.80
C GLU A 251 -20.45 -25.60 8.20
N ASP A 252 -20.53 -24.46 8.89
CA ASP A 252 -20.13 -24.32 10.30
C ASP A 252 -21.00 -25.19 11.22
N ALA A 253 -22.31 -25.19 10.97
CA ALA A 253 -23.25 -26.06 11.66
C ALA A 253 -22.95 -27.55 11.43
N GLU A 254 -22.55 -27.93 10.21
CA GLU A 254 -22.19 -29.31 9.84
C GLU A 254 -20.80 -29.71 10.35
N ARG A 255 -19.86 -28.77 10.49
CA ARG A 255 -18.53 -28.96 11.10
C ARG A 255 -18.64 -29.16 12.61
N ALA A 256 -19.44 -28.36 13.31
CA ALA A 256 -19.73 -28.54 14.74
C ALA A 256 -20.46 -29.87 15.02
N ALA A 257 -21.37 -30.27 14.14
CA ALA A 257 -22.04 -31.58 14.22
C ALA A 257 -21.05 -32.76 14.06
N ARG A 258 -19.94 -32.57 13.34
CA ARG A 258 -18.89 -33.59 13.15
C ARG A 258 -17.86 -33.63 14.28
N THR A 259 -17.58 -32.50 14.94
CA THR A 259 -16.56 -32.42 16.00
C THR A 259 -17.10 -32.69 17.40
N GLY A 260 -18.42 -32.69 17.62
CA GLY A 260 -19.07 -33.26 18.82
C GLY A 260 -18.66 -32.65 20.18
N LYS A 261 -17.85 -31.60 20.18
CA LYS A 261 -17.50 -30.79 21.34
C LYS A 261 -17.81 -29.34 20.99
N GLU A 262 -18.76 -28.75 21.69
CA GLU A 262 -18.66 -27.33 22.02
C GLU A 262 -17.23 -27.14 22.57
N LEU A 263 -16.42 -26.34 21.88
CA LEU A 263 -15.12 -25.93 22.40
C LEU A 263 -15.41 -24.94 23.53
N ASP A 264 -15.44 -25.48 24.75
CA ASP A 264 -15.62 -24.74 25.99
C ASP A 264 -14.31 -23.98 26.30
N TYR A 265 -14.13 -22.81 25.67
CA TYR A 265 -12.98 -21.94 25.90
C TYR A 265 -13.16 -21.16 27.20
N PRO A 266 -12.27 -21.30 28.20
CA PRO A 266 -12.39 -20.56 29.45
C PRO A 266 -11.68 -19.21 29.33
N GLN A 267 -12.42 -18.17 28.95
CA GLN A 267 -12.21 -16.84 29.55
C GLN A 267 -13.55 -16.35 30.07
N LYS A 268 -13.52 -15.67 31.23
CA LYS A 268 -14.72 -15.22 31.95
C LYS A 268 -15.69 -14.56 30.98
N LEU A 269 -16.79 -15.25 30.73
CA LEU A 269 -17.98 -14.76 30.07
C LEU A 269 -19.08 -14.77 31.13
N ALA A 270 -19.87 -13.70 31.19
CA ALA A 270 -21.07 -13.68 32.01
C ALA A 270 -21.95 -14.90 31.64
N ALA A 271 -22.18 -15.78 32.62
CA ALA A 271 -22.98 -16.97 32.44
C ALA A 271 -24.42 -16.58 32.03
N GLY A 272 -24.74 -16.75 30.74
CA GLY A 272 -26.10 -16.50 30.26
C GLY A 272 -26.32 -16.57 28.75
N GLU A 273 -25.36 -16.16 27.92
CA GLU A 273 -25.61 -15.98 26.48
C GLU A 273 -24.35 -16.28 25.65
N ALA A 274 -24.36 -17.36 24.85
CA ALA A 274 -23.74 -17.41 23.52
C ALA A 274 -23.60 -18.87 23.03
N SER A 275 -24.50 -19.30 22.14
CA SER A 275 -24.31 -20.46 21.27
C SER A 275 -23.55 -20.09 19.98
N GLY A 276 -22.81 -18.97 19.98
CA GLY A 276 -22.24 -18.36 18.77
C GLY A 276 -20.74 -18.62 18.56
N TYR A 277 -20.30 -18.56 17.29
CA TYR A 277 -18.91 -18.73 16.84
C TYR A 277 -18.08 -17.44 16.93
N VAL A 278 -18.70 -16.26 16.99
CA VAL A 278 -18.05 -15.02 17.43
C VAL A 278 -18.70 -14.52 18.71
N VAL A 279 -17.88 -14.10 19.67
CA VAL A 279 -18.31 -13.46 20.90
C VAL A 279 -17.59 -12.14 21.06
N ARG A 280 -18.31 -11.04 21.33
CA ARG A 280 -17.71 -9.74 21.61
C ARG A 280 -17.02 -9.78 22.98
N ALA A 281 -15.82 -9.20 23.10
CA ALA A 281 -15.10 -9.10 24.36
C ALA A 281 -15.87 -8.26 25.40
N GLU A 282 -15.67 -8.53 26.71
CA GLU A 282 -16.41 -7.86 27.80
C GLU A 282 -16.18 -6.33 27.85
N ASP A 283 -15.00 -5.88 27.43
CA ASP A 283 -14.63 -4.46 27.31
C ASP A 283 -15.16 -3.79 26.03
N GLY A 284 -15.73 -4.59 25.12
CA GLY A 284 -16.22 -4.13 23.82
C GLY A 284 -15.12 -3.89 22.77
N GLN A 285 -13.84 -4.13 23.10
CA GLN A 285 -12.66 -3.81 22.28
C GLN A 285 -12.04 -5.05 21.60
N GLY A 286 -12.90 -5.98 21.17
CA GLY A 286 -12.43 -7.18 20.48
C GLY A 286 -13.50 -8.22 20.20
N PHE A 287 -13.08 -9.24 19.46
CA PHE A 287 -13.85 -10.43 19.10
C PHE A 287 -13.08 -11.69 19.47
N VAL A 288 -13.76 -12.61 20.14
CA VAL A 288 -13.30 -13.99 20.35
C VAL A 288 -13.96 -14.86 19.28
N VAL A 289 -13.17 -15.30 18.30
CA VAL A 289 -13.62 -16.06 17.14
C VAL A 289 -13.28 -17.53 17.34
N ARG A 290 -14.30 -18.38 17.46
CA ARG A 290 -14.17 -19.81 17.79
C ARG A 290 -13.98 -20.71 16.57
N SER A 291 -14.36 -20.26 15.38
CA SER A 291 -14.14 -20.94 14.10
C SER A 291 -13.71 -19.95 13.01
N GLY A 292 -12.88 -20.38 12.06
CA GLY A 292 -12.72 -19.63 10.81
C GLY A 292 -14.05 -19.54 10.05
N SER A 293 -14.17 -18.50 9.21
CA SER A 293 -15.37 -18.09 8.48
C SER A 293 -16.56 -17.64 9.34
N SER A 294 -16.33 -17.39 10.63
CA SER A 294 -17.37 -16.81 11.49
C SER A 294 -17.61 -15.35 11.11
N ARG A 295 -18.86 -14.91 11.24
CA ARG A 295 -19.31 -13.61 10.73
C ARG A 295 -19.88 -12.71 11.82
N VAL A 296 -19.64 -11.41 11.67
CA VAL A 296 -20.25 -10.35 12.46
C VAL A 296 -21.00 -9.42 11.52
N HIS A 297 -22.28 -9.22 11.78
CA HIS A 297 -23.07 -8.20 11.11
C HIS A 297 -22.86 -6.85 11.82
N LEU A 298 -22.67 -5.80 11.03
CA LEU A 298 -22.62 -4.41 11.46
C LEU A 298 -23.84 -3.70 10.88
N ASP A 299 -24.60 -3.03 11.74
CA ASP A 299 -25.71 -2.17 11.33
C ASP A 299 -25.24 -0.70 11.36
N PHE A 300 -25.49 0.06 10.29
CA PHE A 300 -25.21 1.50 10.18
C PHE A 300 -26.03 2.08 9.02
N ASP A 301 -26.19 3.40 8.90
CA ASP A 301 -26.98 3.99 7.80
C ASP A 301 -26.10 4.95 6.98
N ALA A 302 -25.24 4.41 6.11
CA ALA A 302 -24.40 5.22 5.25
C ALA A 302 -25.22 5.82 4.08
N PRO A 303 -25.03 7.12 3.76
CA PRO A 303 -25.80 7.77 2.71
C PRO A 303 -25.53 7.16 1.33
N ALA A 304 -26.49 7.35 0.43
CA ALA A 304 -26.31 7.08 -1.00
C ALA A 304 -25.10 7.85 -1.57
N ASN A 305 -24.58 7.38 -2.69
CA ASN A 305 -23.46 7.96 -3.43
C ASN A 305 -22.20 8.17 -2.57
N SER A 306 -21.89 7.21 -1.71
CA SER A 306 -20.74 7.27 -0.80
C SER A 306 -19.81 6.08 -0.99
N GLU A 307 -18.51 6.33 -0.97
CA GLU A 307 -17.47 5.31 -0.76
C GLU A 307 -17.41 4.98 0.73
N VAL A 308 -17.72 3.74 1.10
CA VAL A 308 -17.87 3.34 2.51
C VAL A 308 -16.70 2.49 2.97
N TYR A 309 -16.22 2.72 4.19
CA TYR A 309 -15.12 1.97 4.79
C TYR A 309 -15.47 1.42 6.16
N VAL A 310 -15.02 0.21 6.46
CA VAL A 310 -14.88 -0.26 7.85
C VAL A 310 -13.42 -0.08 8.25
N VAL A 311 -13.18 0.72 9.28
CA VAL A 311 -11.84 1.10 9.72
C VAL A 311 -11.56 0.49 11.07
N PHE A 312 -10.45 -0.25 11.15
CA PHE A 312 -9.87 -0.68 12.41
C PHE A 312 -8.61 0.11 12.71
N GLU A 313 -8.49 0.61 13.93
CA GLU A 313 -7.24 1.11 14.48
C GLU A 313 -6.66 0.08 15.44
N ASN A 314 -5.38 -0.20 15.28
CA ASN A 314 -4.61 -1.12 16.11
C ASN A 314 -5.17 -2.55 16.14
N LEU A 315 -5.67 -3.07 15.02
CA LEU A 315 -6.15 -4.44 14.88
C LEU A 315 -5.02 -5.44 15.12
N ARG A 316 -5.21 -6.32 16.09
CA ARG A 316 -4.27 -7.37 16.47
C ARG A 316 -4.99 -8.70 16.47
N PHE A 317 -4.30 -9.72 15.99
CA PHE A 317 -4.76 -11.09 16.00
C PHE A 317 -3.87 -11.93 16.92
N THR A 318 -4.50 -12.66 17.84
CA THR A 318 -3.84 -13.67 18.67
C THR A 318 -4.50 -15.01 18.38
N PRO A 319 -3.82 -15.95 17.68
CA PRO A 319 -4.43 -17.24 17.38
C PRO A 319 -4.66 -18.06 18.64
N PHE A 320 -5.65 -18.95 18.59
CA PHE A 320 -5.68 -20.04 19.54
C PHE A 320 -4.57 -21.05 19.24
N SER A 321 -3.82 -21.37 20.27
CA SER A 321 -2.85 -22.45 20.27
C SER A 321 -3.53 -23.79 20.52
N ARG A 322 -2.81 -24.88 20.24
CA ARG A 322 -3.30 -26.22 20.58
C ARG A 322 -3.49 -26.39 22.09
N LEU A 323 -2.73 -25.66 22.91
CA LEU A 323 -2.93 -25.64 24.35
C LEU A 323 -4.32 -25.12 24.74
N ASP A 324 -4.83 -24.10 24.03
CA ASP A 324 -6.13 -23.47 24.31
C ASP A 324 -7.33 -24.40 24.04
N THR A 325 -7.09 -25.56 23.43
CA THR A 325 -8.13 -26.60 23.22
C THR A 325 -8.27 -27.56 24.40
N TYR A 326 -7.40 -27.47 25.42
CA TYR A 326 -7.47 -28.28 26.63
C TYR A 326 -8.16 -27.51 27.75
N THR A 327 -9.11 -28.15 28.43
CA THR A 327 -9.54 -27.69 29.75
C THR A 327 -8.41 -27.87 30.78
N ASP A 328 -8.46 -27.13 31.89
CA ASP A 328 -7.50 -27.29 32.99
C ASP A 328 -7.42 -28.75 33.46
N GLU A 329 -8.56 -29.43 33.58
CA GLU A 329 -8.64 -30.84 33.97
C GLU A 329 -8.04 -31.78 32.92
N GLU A 330 -8.32 -31.57 31.63
CA GLU A 330 -7.72 -32.38 30.55
C GLU A 330 -6.21 -32.17 30.47
N TRP A 331 -5.75 -30.93 30.67
CA TRP A 331 -4.34 -30.60 30.70
C TRP A 331 -3.64 -31.23 31.91
N GLU A 332 -4.24 -31.15 33.10
CA GLU A 332 -3.77 -31.77 34.33
C GLU A 332 -3.73 -33.30 34.27
N ASN A 333 -4.59 -33.92 33.47
CA ASN A 333 -4.61 -35.36 33.26
C ASN A 333 -3.80 -35.83 32.02
N ALA A 334 -3.32 -34.90 31.19
CA ALA A 334 -2.52 -35.23 30.01
C ALA A 334 -1.15 -35.83 30.39
N SER A 335 -0.74 -36.87 29.66
CA SER A 335 0.59 -37.47 29.84
C SER A 335 1.70 -36.46 29.53
N ALA A 336 2.88 -36.64 30.13
CA ALA A 336 4.04 -35.77 29.88
C ALA A 336 4.42 -35.69 28.38
N LEU A 337 4.25 -36.79 27.64
CA LEU A 337 4.48 -36.82 26.19
C LEU A 337 3.46 -35.97 25.43
N VAL A 338 2.18 -36.05 25.81
CA VAL A 338 1.12 -35.22 25.23
C VAL A 338 1.35 -33.75 25.54
N ARG A 339 1.65 -33.40 26.81
CA ARG A 339 1.97 -32.02 27.18
C ARG A 339 3.18 -31.48 26.41
N GLY A 340 4.25 -32.26 26.31
CA GLY A 340 5.44 -31.89 25.55
C GLY A 340 5.14 -31.66 24.07
N SER A 341 4.34 -32.53 23.45
CA SER A 341 3.91 -32.36 22.05
C SER A 341 3.01 -31.15 21.85
N VAL A 342 2.08 -30.87 22.76
CA VAL A 342 1.16 -29.73 22.67
C VAL A 342 1.89 -28.41 22.87
N LEU A 343 2.80 -28.33 23.84
CA LEU A 343 3.63 -27.13 24.07
C LEU A 343 4.57 -26.87 22.89
N TRP A 344 5.20 -27.93 22.34
CA TRP A 344 6.04 -27.80 21.15
C TRP A 344 5.24 -27.29 19.96
N ASP A 345 4.10 -27.91 19.66
CA ASP A 345 3.21 -27.50 18.56
C ASP A 345 2.73 -26.06 18.72
N SER A 346 2.30 -25.68 19.93
CA SER A 346 1.87 -24.31 20.27
C SER A 346 2.99 -23.28 20.11
N ALA A 347 4.25 -23.69 20.26
CA ALA A 347 5.41 -22.82 20.10
C ALA A 347 5.99 -22.80 18.67
N THR A 348 5.68 -23.79 17.82
CA THR A 348 6.34 -23.95 16.51
C THR A 348 5.40 -24.00 15.30
N SER A 349 4.09 -24.02 15.50
CA SER A 349 3.13 -24.12 14.38
C SER A 349 3.01 -22.80 13.62
N GLU A 350 3.57 -22.75 12.41
CA GLU A 350 3.42 -21.63 11.47
C GLU A 350 1.96 -21.41 11.04
N THR A 351 1.09 -22.42 11.17
CA THR A 351 -0.30 -22.40 10.64
C THR A 351 -1.27 -21.47 11.40
N THR A 352 -0.76 -20.61 12.28
CA THR A 352 -1.57 -19.76 13.16
C THR A 352 -1.10 -18.30 13.22
N GLN A 353 -0.03 -17.90 12.52
CA GLN A 353 0.58 -16.58 12.68
C GLN A 353 -0.02 -15.46 11.78
N ARG A 354 -1.10 -15.76 11.06
CA ARG A 354 -1.81 -14.78 10.21
C ARG A 354 -3.30 -15.07 10.14
N ALA A 355 -4.09 -14.04 9.92
CA ALA A 355 -5.50 -14.14 9.63
C ALA A 355 -5.94 -13.07 8.62
N SER A 356 -7.13 -13.25 8.07
CA SER A 356 -7.83 -12.23 7.29
C SER A 356 -9.12 -11.85 7.98
N VAL A 357 -9.43 -10.56 7.95
CA VAL A 357 -10.77 -10.03 8.21
C VAL A 357 -11.29 -9.54 6.87
N TRP A 358 -12.37 -10.15 6.39
CA TRP A 358 -13.04 -9.72 5.17
C TRP A 358 -14.22 -8.83 5.54
N ALA A 359 -14.53 -7.85 4.71
CA ALA A 359 -15.69 -6.99 4.87
C ALA A 359 -16.45 -6.84 3.55
N ARG A 360 -17.78 -6.81 3.64
CA ARG A 360 -18.67 -6.60 2.49
C ARG A 360 -19.93 -5.88 2.94
N GLY A 361 -20.42 -4.90 2.18
CA GLY A 361 -21.71 -4.27 2.46
C GLY A 361 -22.88 -5.27 2.40
N ILE A 362 -23.92 -5.05 3.20
CA ILE A 362 -25.17 -5.83 3.07
C ILE A 362 -25.71 -5.69 1.64
N ASP A 363 -26.20 -6.79 1.09
CA ASP A 363 -26.72 -6.91 -0.29
C ASP A 363 -25.71 -6.54 -1.41
N ARG A 364 -24.41 -6.45 -1.08
CA ARG A 364 -23.32 -6.33 -2.05
C ARG A 364 -22.72 -7.68 -2.39
N SER A 365 -22.03 -7.79 -3.52
CA SER A 365 -21.28 -8.97 -3.92
C SER A 365 -19.78 -8.85 -3.60
N ALA A 366 -19.22 -7.64 -3.69
CA ALA A 366 -17.79 -7.39 -3.54
C ALA A 366 -17.27 -7.47 -2.09
N TRP A 367 -16.14 -8.16 -1.90
CA TRP A 367 -15.45 -8.27 -0.62
C TRP A 367 -14.14 -7.48 -0.64
N SER A 368 -13.85 -6.82 0.47
CA SER A 368 -12.53 -6.30 0.78
C SER A 368 -11.87 -7.13 1.87
N GLN A 369 -10.54 -7.17 1.87
CA GLN A 369 -9.74 -7.96 2.78
C GLN A 369 -8.81 -7.06 3.59
N GLY A 370 -8.66 -7.35 4.88
CA GLY A 370 -7.57 -6.88 5.74
C GLY A 370 -6.77 -8.07 6.24
N GLN A 371 -5.46 -8.08 6.01
CA GLN A 371 -4.58 -9.15 6.44
C GLN A 371 -3.85 -8.76 7.73
N VAL A 372 -4.01 -9.56 8.79
CA VAL A 372 -3.42 -9.29 10.11
C VAL A 372 -2.38 -10.35 10.41
N TYR A 373 -1.14 -9.91 10.65
CA TYR A 373 -0.01 -10.78 10.98
C TYR A 373 0.36 -10.66 12.45
N THR A 374 0.69 -11.79 13.09
CA THR A 374 1.26 -11.77 14.43
C THR A 374 2.71 -11.30 14.37
N THR A 375 3.25 -10.79 15.49
CA THR A 375 4.64 -10.31 15.57
C THR A 375 5.68 -11.39 15.29
N ASP A 376 5.31 -12.66 15.39
CA ASP A 376 6.20 -13.79 15.14
C ASP A 376 6.21 -14.22 13.66
N TYR A 377 5.32 -13.65 12.84
CA TYR A 377 5.27 -13.96 11.42
C TYR A 377 6.43 -13.30 10.68
N PHE A 378 7.12 -14.06 9.81
CA PHE A 378 8.32 -13.57 9.14
C PHE A 378 8.07 -12.39 8.18
N MET A 379 6.82 -12.16 7.74
CA MET A 379 6.43 -11.01 6.93
C MET A 379 5.79 -9.88 7.74
N TYR A 380 5.77 -9.97 9.08
CA TYR A 380 5.22 -8.90 9.91
C TYR A 380 6.01 -7.61 9.71
N ALA A 381 5.33 -6.59 9.19
CA ALA A 381 5.91 -5.28 8.90
C ALA A 381 5.38 -4.17 9.81
N GLY A 382 4.63 -4.51 10.87
CA GLY A 382 4.08 -3.51 11.76
C GLY A 382 2.89 -2.76 11.19
N HIS A 383 2.07 -3.40 10.35
CA HIS A 383 0.76 -2.85 9.94
C HIS A 383 -0.33 -3.38 10.88
N HIS A 384 -1.14 -2.46 11.40
CA HIS A 384 -2.19 -2.77 12.36
C HIS A 384 -3.46 -1.92 12.15
N ASP A 385 -3.38 -0.87 11.34
CA ASP A 385 -4.55 -0.08 10.94
C ASP A 385 -5.01 -0.54 9.55
N PHE A 386 -6.32 -0.75 9.40
CA PHE A 386 -6.90 -1.21 8.13
C PHE A 386 -8.20 -0.48 7.85
N ALA A 387 -8.32 0.10 6.66
CA ALA A 387 -9.57 0.68 6.17
C ALA A 387 -10.08 -0.15 4.98
N LEU A 388 -11.06 -1.00 5.26
CA LEU A 388 -11.66 -1.95 4.34
C LEU A 388 -12.73 -1.25 3.49
N ASN A 389 -12.39 -0.96 2.24
CA ASN A 389 -13.31 -0.34 1.28
C ASN A 389 -14.48 -1.28 0.96
N LEU A 390 -15.72 -0.79 1.01
CA LEU A 390 -16.93 -1.52 0.66
C LEU A 390 -17.49 -1.11 -0.72
N GLY A 391 -16.79 -0.21 -1.42
CA GLY A 391 -17.17 0.34 -2.72
C GLY A 391 -18.16 1.49 -2.63
N VAL A 392 -18.53 2.00 -3.80
CA VAL A 392 -19.51 3.09 -3.98
C VAL A 392 -20.84 2.55 -4.47
N SER A 393 -21.93 3.26 -4.15
CA SER A 393 -23.24 2.97 -4.72
C SER A 393 -24.19 4.14 -4.76
N GLU A 394 -25.11 4.11 -5.73
CA GLU A 394 -26.25 5.03 -5.79
C GLU A 394 -27.29 4.84 -4.68
N GLU A 395 -27.34 3.68 -4.02
CA GLU A 395 -28.28 3.39 -2.94
C GLU A 395 -27.60 3.47 -1.57
N PRO A 396 -28.31 3.90 -0.50
CA PRO A 396 -27.78 3.88 0.86
C PRO A 396 -27.31 2.48 1.28
N LEU A 397 -26.30 2.40 2.14
CA LEU A 397 -25.81 1.14 2.68
C LEU A 397 -26.18 1.03 4.16
N THR A 398 -27.01 0.04 4.50
CA THR A 398 -27.59 -0.12 5.85
C THR A 398 -26.76 -1.03 6.77
N GLY A 399 -25.57 -1.43 6.35
CA GLY A 399 -24.71 -2.29 7.14
C GLY A 399 -23.64 -3.04 6.35
N ALA A 400 -22.84 -3.82 7.06
CA ALA A 400 -21.81 -4.67 6.49
C ALA A 400 -21.73 -6.03 7.21
N VAL A 401 -21.07 -6.99 6.57
CA VAL A 401 -20.70 -8.27 7.14
C VAL A 401 -19.19 -8.34 7.22
N LEU A 402 -18.67 -8.58 8.41
CA LEU A 402 -17.29 -8.98 8.64
C LEU A 402 -17.20 -10.51 8.67
N GLU A 403 -16.19 -11.08 8.02
CA GLU A 403 -15.87 -12.51 8.10
C GLU A 403 -14.42 -12.71 8.56
N PHE A 404 -14.24 -13.49 9.62
CA PHE A 404 -12.93 -13.78 10.21
C PHE A 404 -12.42 -15.13 9.72
N SER A 405 -11.29 -15.16 9.02
CA SER A 405 -10.80 -16.39 8.39
C SER A 405 -10.22 -17.42 9.37
N ALA A 406 -9.89 -17.02 10.61
CA ALA A 406 -9.20 -17.86 11.58
C ALA A 406 -9.81 -17.74 12.98
N ALA A 407 -9.69 -18.82 13.74
CA ALA A 407 -10.06 -18.80 15.16
C ALA A 407 -8.95 -18.15 15.99
N GLY A 408 -9.35 -17.32 16.95
CA GLY A 408 -8.46 -16.59 17.84
C GLY A 408 -9.14 -15.38 18.45
N VAL A 409 -8.34 -14.54 19.09
CA VAL A 409 -8.77 -13.27 19.69
C VAL A 409 -8.30 -12.13 18.79
N TYR A 410 -9.26 -11.32 18.37
CA TYR A 410 -9.02 -10.09 17.61
C TYR A 410 -9.28 -8.91 18.53
N THR A 411 -8.29 -8.04 18.73
CA THR A 411 -8.43 -6.81 19.54
C THR A 411 -8.16 -5.60 18.68
N TYR A 412 -8.75 -4.46 19.03
CA TYR A 412 -8.57 -3.19 18.34
C TYR A 412 -8.76 -2.03 19.32
N ASP A 413 -8.18 -0.88 19.02
CA ASP A 413 -8.40 0.34 19.82
C ASP A 413 -9.75 0.97 19.43
N SER A 414 -10.03 1.04 18.13
CA SER A 414 -11.31 1.51 17.58
C SER A 414 -11.73 0.70 16.35
N MET A 415 -13.05 0.59 16.14
CA MET A 415 -13.65 0.06 14.92
C MET A 415 -14.78 1.01 14.52
N THR A 416 -14.62 1.70 13.40
CA THR A 416 -15.54 2.75 12.93
C THR A 416 -16.00 2.48 11.50
N VAL A 417 -17.13 3.09 11.12
CA VAL A 417 -17.61 3.09 9.75
C VAL A 417 -17.58 4.51 9.23
N TRP A 418 -16.98 4.68 8.06
CA TRP A 418 -16.84 5.96 7.39
C TRP A 418 -17.55 5.92 6.05
N ALA A 419 -18.16 7.04 5.66
CA ALA A 419 -18.77 7.22 4.36
C ALA A 419 -18.24 8.52 3.76
N GLN A 420 -17.61 8.43 2.59
CA GLN A 420 -17.13 9.56 1.82
C GLN A 420 -18.08 9.80 0.64
N PRO A 421 -18.96 10.82 0.69
CA PRO A 421 -19.78 11.20 -0.46
C PRO A 421 -18.97 11.64 -1.66
N MET A 422 -19.42 11.14 -2.80
CA MET A 422 -18.74 11.31 -4.08
C MET A 422 -19.31 12.49 -4.89
N ASP A 423 -20.29 13.22 -4.36
CA ASP A 423 -20.94 14.36 -5.03
C ASP A 423 -19.98 15.47 -5.45
N ARG A 424 -18.85 15.62 -4.74
CA ARG A 424 -17.82 16.64 -5.02
C ARG A 424 -16.59 16.09 -5.73
N PHE A 425 -16.50 14.77 -5.88
CA PHE A 425 -15.31 14.08 -6.38
C PHE A 425 -14.87 14.62 -7.75
N ASP A 426 -15.78 14.60 -8.73
CA ASP A 426 -15.49 15.07 -10.09
C ASP A 426 -15.00 16.52 -10.09
N SER A 427 -15.71 17.42 -9.40
CA SER A 427 -15.35 18.82 -9.34
C SER A 427 -14.00 19.07 -8.65
N ALA A 428 -13.63 18.26 -7.65
CA ALA A 428 -12.35 18.37 -6.98
C ALA A 428 -11.19 17.93 -7.89
N VAL A 429 -11.38 16.85 -8.64
CA VAL A 429 -10.39 16.40 -9.63
C VAL A 429 -10.26 17.41 -10.77
N GLU A 430 -11.37 17.94 -11.28
CA GLU A 430 -11.37 18.97 -12.34
C GLU A 430 -10.63 20.25 -11.90
N GLU A 431 -10.78 20.67 -10.64
CA GLU A 431 -10.05 21.82 -10.06
C GLU A 431 -8.53 21.63 -10.16
N LEU A 432 -8.04 20.45 -9.75
CA LEU A 432 -6.62 20.11 -9.79
C LEU A 432 -6.11 19.95 -11.23
N GLN A 433 -6.92 19.37 -12.12
CA GLN A 433 -6.57 19.24 -13.55
C GLN A 433 -6.39 20.57 -14.27
N ARG A 434 -7.04 21.65 -13.81
CA ARG A 434 -6.88 23.00 -14.41
C ARG A 434 -5.45 23.54 -14.24
N GLN A 435 -4.74 23.11 -13.21
CA GLN A 435 -3.38 23.56 -12.90
C GLN A 435 -2.41 22.36 -12.88
N GLN A 436 -2.51 21.50 -13.88
CA GLN A 436 -1.56 20.40 -14.09
C GLN A 436 -0.43 20.80 -15.05
N ALA A 437 0.73 20.15 -14.91
CA ALA A 437 1.87 20.43 -15.76
C ALA A 437 1.62 20.00 -17.22
N SER A 438 2.15 20.78 -18.15
CA SER A 438 2.17 20.48 -19.59
C SER A 438 3.58 20.16 -20.07
N ASP A 439 3.68 19.59 -21.28
CA ASP A 439 4.96 19.25 -21.92
C ASP A 439 5.89 18.42 -21.02
N LEU A 440 5.31 17.47 -20.30
CA LEU A 440 6.05 16.62 -19.39
C LEU A 440 7.01 15.70 -20.15
N HIS A 441 8.26 15.68 -19.69
CA HIS A 441 9.28 14.77 -20.17
C HIS A 441 9.89 14.04 -18.98
N TYR A 442 10.12 12.73 -19.13
CA TYR A 442 10.74 11.91 -18.11
C TYR A 442 11.74 10.91 -18.70
N GLY A 443 12.68 10.46 -17.87
CA GLY A 443 13.62 9.39 -18.20
C GLY A 443 15.06 9.74 -17.87
N ASN A 444 15.90 8.71 -17.72
CA ASN A 444 17.31 8.86 -17.34
C ASN A 444 17.54 9.70 -16.07
N GLY A 445 16.62 9.59 -15.10
CA GLY A 445 16.66 10.37 -13.86
C GLY A 445 16.32 11.85 -14.04
N VAL A 446 15.63 12.24 -15.10
CA VAL A 446 15.15 13.61 -15.32
C VAL A 446 13.63 13.62 -15.40
N ILE A 447 13.00 14.65 -14.83
CA ILE A 447 11.58 14.96 -14.99
C ILE A 447 11.49 16.47 -15.24
N SER A 448 10.85 16.91 -16.32
CA SER A 448 10.73 18.33 -16.64
C SER A 448 9.38 18.65 -17.25
N GLY A 449 8.94 19.89 -17.14
CA GLY A 449 7.71 20.36 -17.77
C GLY A 449 7.49 21.84 -17.57
N ASN A 450 6.32 22.30 -18.01
CA ASN A 450 5.83 23.66 -17.82
C ASN A 450 4.63 23.64 -16.87
N ILE A 451 4.48 24.67 -16.05
CA ILE A 451 3.34 24.84 -15.15
C ILE A 451 2.93 26.31 -15.13
N ASP A 452 1.62 26.58 -15.05
CA ASP A 452 1.09 27.92 -14.81
C ASP A 452 0.38 27.93 -13.46
N MET A 453 0.88 28.76 -12.54
CA MET A 453 0.42 28.84 -11.17
C MET A 453 -0.47 30.06 -10.97
N GLU A 454 -1.75 29.85 -10.64
CA GLU A 454 -2.70 30.96 -10.44
C GLU A 454 -2.33 31.82 -9.21
N GLU A 455 -1.74 31.19 -8.19
CA GLU A 455 -1.24 31.80 -6.96
C GLU A 455 0.05 31.10 -6.49
N ASP A 456 0.70 31.67 -5.46
CA ASP A 456 1.84 31.02 -4.83
C ASP A 456 1.38 29.68 -4.23
N GLY A 457 2.10 28.59 -4.49
CA GLY A 457 1.68 27.26 -4.09
C GLY A 457 2.79 26.20 -4.18
N LEU A 458 2.38 24.94 -4.17
CA LEU A 458 3.26 23.79 -4.32
C LEU A 458 3.00 23.12 -5.66
N LEU A 459 4.05 22.93 -6.47
CA LEU A 459 4.04 21.90 -7.50
C LEU A 459 4.19 20.55 -6.80
N PHE A 460 3.11 19.80 -6.68
CA PHE A 460 3.15 18.42 -6.22
C PHE A 460 3.58 17.50 -7.37
N LEU A 461 4.38 16.49 -7.06
CA LEU A 461 4.75 15.42 -7.99
C LEU A 461 4.48 14.06 -7.33
N SER A 462 3.67 13.22 -7.97
CA SER A 462 3.41 11.83 -7.53
C SER A 462 4.61 10.91 -7.83
N VAL A 463 5.82 11.35 -7.51
CA VAL A 463 7.09 10.65 -7.70
C VAL A 463 7.76 10.54 -6.35
N SER A 464 8.27 9.36 -6.00
CA SER A 464 8.83 9.14 -4.68
C SER A 464 10.01 10.05 -4.35
N TYR A 465 10.00 10.63 -3.15
CA TYR A 465 11.07 11.46 -2.64
C TYR A 465 12.36 10.67 -2.43
N SER A 466 13.48 11.37 -2.61
CA SER A 466 14.82 10.91 -2.28
C SER A 466 15.75 12.12 -2.19
N ASP A 467 16.72 12.08 -1.28
CA ASP A 467 17.78 13.10 -1.16
C ASP A 467 18.62 13.24 -2.45
N GLY A 468 18.49 12.31 -3.40
CA GLY A 468 19.15 12.38 -4.71
C GLY A 468 18.50 13.34 -5.70
N TRP A 469 17.29 13.84 -5.43
CA TRP A 469 16.60 14.78 -6.31
C TRP A 469 17.07 16.22 -6.08
N SER A 470 17.20 16.94 -7.18
CA SER A 470 17.45 18.38 -7.21
C SER A 470 16.51 19.01 -8.23
N CYS A 471 16.05 20.23 -7.99
CA CYS A 471 15.14 20.93 -8.89
C CYS A 471 15.70 22.29 -9.30
N THR A 472 15.44 22.68 -10.55
CA THR A 472 15.54 24.07 -10.99
C THR A 472 14.20 24.57 -11.50
N VAL A 473 13.83 25.78 -11.11
CA VAL A 473 12.67 26.54 -11.61
C VAL A 473 13.18 27.75 -12.35
N ASP A 474 12.84 27.86 -13.63
CA ASP A 474 13.33 28.90 -14.55
C ASP A 474 14.87 29.04 -14.53
N GLY A 475 15.55 27.90 -14.43
CA GLY A 475 17.01 27.80 -14.38
C GLY A 475 17.66 28.16 -13.03
N HIS A 476 16.88 28.49 -12.01
CA HIS A 476 17.36 28.78 -10.65
C HIS A 476 17.10 27.59 -9.74
N SER A 477 18.02 27.30 -8.82
CA SER A 477 17.86 26.19 -7.86
C SER A 477 16.61 26.40 -7.00
N ALA A 478 15.82 25.34 -6.84
CA ALA A 478 14.65 25.31 -5.96
C ALA A 478 14.74 24.11 -5.01
N ASP A 479 14.17 24.28 -3.82
CA ASP A 479 14.13 23.21 -2.81
C ASP A 479 13.10 22.15 -3.20
N VAL A 480 13.49 20.88 -3.04
CA VAL A 480 12.61 19.73 -3.20
C VAL A 480 12.22 19.26 -1.81
N LEU A 481 10.94 19.33 -1.50
CA LEU A 481 10.38 18.95 -0.21
C LEU A 481 9.85 17.52 -0.28
N LYS A 482 9.91 16.81 0.86
CA LYS A 482 9.11 15.60 1.04
C LYS A 482 7.65 16.01 1.22
N ALA A 483 6.78 15.40 0.44
CA ALA A 483 5.37 15.69 0.33
C ALA A 483 4.53 14.42 0.46
N ASP A 484 3.35 14.51 1.08
CA ASP A 484 2.40 13.39 1.20
C ASP A 484 3.08 12.09 1.64
N VAL A 485 3.97 12.21 2.63
CA VAL A 485 4.78 11.14 3.22
C VAL A 485 5.85 10.56 2.28
N ALA A 486 5.48 10.20 1.05
CA ALA A 486 6.32 9.45 0.11
C ALA A 486 6.76 10.23 -1.13
N PHE A 487 6.11 11.34 -1.45
CA PHE A 487 6.19 12.05 -2.72
C PHE A 487 6.98 13.35 -2.60
N MET A 488 7.01 14.15 -3.67
CA MET A 488 7.77 15.39 -3.72
C MET A 488 6.88 16.60 -3.95
N ALA A 489 7.30 17.73 -3.39
CA ALA A 489 6.74 19.03 -3.75
C ALA A 489 7.84 20.08 -3.94
N VAL A 490 7.58 21.06 -4.80
CA VAL A 490 8.47 22.20 -5.02
C VAL A 490 7.68 23.50 -4.81
N PRO A 491 8.07 24.35 -3.83
CA PRO A 491 7.47 25.66 -3.65
C PRO A 491 7.71 26.56 -4.85
N MET A 492 6.66 27.19 -5.35
CA MET A 492 6.71 28.05 -6.52
C MET A 492 5.79 29.26 -6.35
N ALA A 493 6.18 30.38 -6.96
CA ALA A 493 5.38 31.59 -6.95
C ALA A 493 4.30 31.53 -8.04
N ALA A 494 3.35 32.45 -7.98
CA ALA A 494 2.36 32.64 -9.04
C ALA A 494 3.03 33.00 -10.37
N GLY A 495 2.55 32.39 -11.46
CA GLY A 495 2.97 32.64 -12.83
C GLY A 495 3.36 31.39 -13.61
N ALA A 496 3.77 31.62 -14.86
CA ALA A 496 4.23 30.57 -15.76
C ALA A 496 5.71 30.23 -15.48
N HIS A 497 5.97 28.96 -15.19
CA HIS A 497 7.26 28.43 -14.82
C HIS A 497 7.65 27.21 -15.65
N SER A 498 8.94 27.05 -15.87
CA SER A 498 9.55 25.82 -16.36
C SER A 498 10.31 25.14 -15.23
N PHE A 499 10.14 23.83 -15.06
CA PHE A 499 10.84 23.08 -14.02
C PHE A 499 11.63 21.91 -14.60
N GLU A 500 12.76 21.59 -13.97
CA GLU A 500 13.56 20.39 -14.25
C GLU A 500 14.01 19.79 -12.92
N LEU A 501 13.58 18.56 -12.64
CA LEU A 501 14.11 17.71 -11.60
C LEU A 501 15.17 16.77 -12.18
N ARG A 502 16.26 16.60 -11.46
CA ARG A 502 17.35 15.68 -11.81
C ARG A 502 17.75 14.84 -10.61
N TYR A 503 17.71 13.53 -10.79
CA TYR A 503 18.17 12.54 -9.83
C TYR A 503 19.66 12.26 -10.01
N THR A 504 20.39 12.30 -8.91
CA THR A 504 21.76 11.82 -8.81
C THR A 504 21.84 10.85 -7.64
N THR A 505 22.35 9.63 -7.86
CA THR A 505 22.49 8.64 -6.80
C THR A 505 23.32 9.21 -5.64
N PRO A 506 22.74 9.34 -4.43
CA PRO A 506 23.46 9.82 -3.27
C PRO A 506 24.71 8.97 -3.00
N TYR A 507 25.79 9.62 -2.56
CA TYR A 507 27.07 8.99 -2.24
C TYR A 507 27.80 8.31 -3.41
N ALA A 508 27.33 8.43 -4.66
CA ALA A 508 28.01 7.79 -5.80
C ALA A 508 29.42 8.35 -6.02
N PHE A 509 29.62 9.67 -5.82
CA PHE A 509 30.92 10.31 -5.95
C PHE A 509 31.88 9.89 -4.82
N GLU A 510 31.40 9.90 -3.58
CA GLU A 510 32.12 9.45 -2.40
C GLU A 510 32.51 7.97 -2.54
N GLY A 511 31.59 7.13 -3.02
CA GLY A 511 31.82 5.72 -3.33
C GLY A 511 32.90 5.52 -4.40
N ALA A 512 32.91 6.35 -5.44
CA ALA A 512 33.95 6.34 -6.47
C ALA A 512 35.33 6.71 -5.89
N ILE A 513 35.39 7.71 -4.99
CA ILE A 513 36.62 8.09 -4.29
C ILE A 513 37.15 6.92 -3.45
N VAL A 514 36.30 6.32 -2.61
CA VAL A 514 36.68 5.19 -1.74
C VAL A 514 37.17 4.00 -2.57
N SER A 515 36.50 3.72 -3.70
CA SER A 515 36.90 2.67 -4.64
C SER A 515 38.25 2.95 -5.27
N GLY A 516 38.50 4.18 -5.71
CA GLY A 516 39.78 4.62 -6.27
C GLY A 516 40.92 4.52 -5.26
N ILE A 517 40.71 4.94 -4.01
CA ILE A 517 41.69 4.80 -2.92
C ILE A 517 41.97 3.33 -2.64
N SER A 518 40.94 2.50 -2.56
CA SER A 518 41.07 1.06 -2.32
C SER A 518 41.86 0.37 -3.43
N LEU A 519 41.61 0.73 -4.68
CA LEU A 519 42.36 0.23 -5.84
C LEU A 519 43.83 0.67 -5.78
N ALA A 520 44.10 1.94 -5.46
CA ALA A 520 45.46 2.46 -5.30
C ALA A 520 46.23 1.70 -4.21
N VAL A 521 45.59 1.45 -3.06
CA VAL A 521 46.17 0.66 -1.96
C VAL A 521 46.45 -0.78 -2.42
N LEU A 522 45.51 -1.40 -3.12
CA LEU A 522 45.68 -2.76 -3.66
C LEU A 522 46.88 -2.83 -4.62
N VAL A 523 46.99 -1.88 -5.55
CA VAL A 523 48.12 -1.78 -6.49
C VAL A 523 49.44 -1.65 -5.75
N VAL A 524 49.52 -0.77 -4.74
CA VAL A 524 50.72 -0.59 -3.91
C VAL A 524 51.10 -1.88 -3.18
N LEU A 525 50.13 -2.61 -2.63
CA LEU A 525 50.36 -3.90 -1.96
C LEU A 525 50.88 -4.97 -2.92
N LEU A 526 50.32 -5.04 -4.13
CA LEU A 526 50.76 -5.97 -5.18
C LEU A 526 52.19 -5.67 -5.65
N ILE A 527 52.52 -4.40 -5.86
CA ILE A 527 53.89 -3.98 -6.22
C ILE A 527 54.88 -4.33 -5.10
N ARG A 528 54.54 -4.05 -3.84
CA ARG A 528 55.38 -4.40 -2.68
C ARG A 528 55.55 -5.91 -2.52
N ARG A 529 54.53 -6.72 -2.81
CA ARG A 529 54.62 -8.19 -2.78
C ARG A 529 55.56 -8.73 -3.86
N ARG A 530 55.54 -8.16 -5.07
CA ARG A 530 56.48 -8.53 -6.15
C ARG A 530 57.92 -8.12 -5.87
N ARG A 531 58.15 -7.07 -5.07
CA ARG A 531 59.48 -6.55 -4.73
C ARG A 531 60.12 -7.17 -3.48
N ARG A 532 59.44 -8.06 -2.76
CA ARG A 532 60.09 -8.84 -1.68
C ARG A 532 60.91 -9.97 -2.30
N PRO A 533 62.25 -10.01 -2.11
CA PRO A 533 63.03 -11.20 -2.44
C PRO A 533 62.54 -12.38 -1.57
N ARG A 534 62.57 -13.59 -2.13
CA ARG A 534 62.30 -14.83 -1.39
C ARG A 534 63.26 -15.00 -0.22
#